data_AF-A0A235FIE9-F1
#
_entry.id   AF-A0A235FIE9-F1
#
_cell.length_a   1.000
_cell.length_b   1.000
_cell.length_c   1.000
_cell.angle_alpha   90.00
_cell.angle_beta   90.00
_cell.angle_gamma   90.00
#
_symmetry.space_group_name_H-M   'P 1'
#
loop_
_entity.id
_entity.type
_entity.pdbx_description
1 polymer ?
#
loop_
_entity_poly.entity_id
_entity_poly.type
_entity_poly.pdbx_seq_one_letter_code
_entity_poly.pdbx_strand_id
1 'polypeptide(L)' 'AVDFTVIDFMPTTRANATLIARIPEDPTLWALGRTLDENPQRMLADPMTTLWDVTHSTGPDTADAAEHLKAALKNGQLLV' A
#
# COMPACT_ATOMS: atom_id res chain seq x y z
N ALA A 1 21.11 8.00 -3.96
CA ALA A 1 20.20 9.16 -3.88
C ALA A 1 18.89 8.77 -4.55
N VAL A 2 17.74 9.21 -4.02
CA VAL A 2 16.44 8.95 -4.67
C VAL A 2 16.25 9.95 -5.79
N ASP A 3 15.90 9.45 -6.97
CA ASP A 3 15.64 10.25 -8.17
C ASP A 3 14.14 10.49 -8.31
N PHE A 4 13.72 11.76 -8.31
CA PHE A 4 12.32 12.16 -8.48
C PHE A 4 12.01 12.65 -9.91
N THR A 5 12.99 12.66 -10.81
CA THR A 5 12.74 13.03 -12.21
C THR A 5 11.80 12.06 -12.91
N VAL A 6 11.72 10.82 -12.44
CA VAL A 6 10.77 9.78 -12.90
C VAL A 6 9.30 10.10 -12.64
N ILE A 7 9.01 11.07 -11.75
CA ILE A 7 7.66 11.56 -11.44
C ILE A 7 7.54 13.07 -11.73
N ASP A 8 8.28 13.55 -12.74
CA ASP A 8 8.24 14.92 -13.27
C ASP A 8 8.69 16.03 -12.31
N PHE A 9 9.41 15.70 -11.24
CA PHE A 9 10.07 16.71 -10.42
C PHE A 9 11.42 17.11 -11.02
N MET A 10 11.71 18.41 -10.98
CA MET A 10 13.01 18.94 -11.39
C MET A 10 13.91 19.20 -10.17
N PRO A 11 15.17 18.73 -10.17
CA PRO A 11 16.13 19.08 -9.12
C PRO A 11 16.32 20.59 -9.06
N THR A 12 16.33 21.15 -7.85
CA THR A 12 16.53 22.58 -7.65
C THR A 12 17.26 22.84 -6.34
N THR A 13 17.66 24.10 -6.12
CA THR A 13 18.29 24.51 -4.87
C THR A 13 17.26 24.50 -3.74
N ARG A 14 17.74 24.36 -2.50
CA ARG A 14 16.86 24.31 -1.32
C ARG A 14 15.95 25.54 -1.18
N ALA A 15 16.41 26.71 -1.59
CA ALA A 15 15.64 27.96 -1.52
C ALA A 15 14.44 27.97 -2.48
N ASN A 16 14.53 27.23 -3.58
CA ASN A 16 13.52 27.19 -4.64
C ASN A 16 12.74 25.86 -4.65
N ALA A 17 13.00 24.98 -3.69
CA ALA A 17 12.38 23.67 -3.61
C ALA A 17 10.91 23.80 -3.17
N THR A 18 10.00 23.27 -3.99
CA THR A 18 8.58 23.09 -3.64
C THR A 18 8.33 21.77 -2.90
N LEU A 19 9.28 20.82 -2.99
CA LEU A 19 9.29 19.55 -2.28
C LEU A 19 10.66 19.31 -1.65
N ILE A 20 10.68 18.93 -0.37
CA ILE A 20 11.90 18.50 0.34
C ILE A 20 11.66 17.09 0.88
N ALA A 21 12.33 16.10 0.29
CA ALA A 21 12.32 14.73 0.78
C ALA A 21 13.44 14.51 1.81
N ARG A 22 13.12 13.85 2.93
CA ARG A 22 14.11 13.29 3.86
C ARG A 22 14.17 11.79 3.67
N ILE A 23 15.31 11.32 3.19
CA ILE A 23 15.58 9.91 2.91
C ILE A 23 16.28 9.31 4.14
N PRO A 24 15.69 8.31 4.83
CA PRO A 24 16.36 7.63 5.94
C PRO A 24 17.62 6.91 5.47
N GLU A 25 18.70 7.01 6.25
CA GLU A 25 19.96 6.27 6.00
C GLU A 25 19.88 4.81 6.44
N ASP A 26 18.84 4.42 7.18
CA ASP A 26 18.67 3.07 7.70
C ASP A 26 18.51 2.04 6.56
N PRO A 27 19.48 1.14 6.33
CA PRO A 27 19.44 0.16 5.26
C PRO A 27 18.33 -0.88 5.45
N THR A 28 17.85 -1.10 6.69
CA THR A 28 16.80 -2.09 6.99
C THR A 28 15.45 -1.67 6.42
N LEU A 29 15.15 -0.37 6.37
CA LEU A 29 13.94 0.18 5.76
C LEU A 29 13.92 -0.08 4.25
N TRP A 30 15.05 0.07 3.57
CA TRP A 30 15.17 -0.21 2.14
C TRP A 30 15.09 -1.69 1.82
N ALA A 31 15.68 -2.54 2.67
CA ALA A 31 15.57 -3.99 2.53
C ALA A 31 14.12 -4.46 2.71
N LEU A 32 13.43 -3.96 3.74
CA LEU A 32 12.01 -4.23 3.94
C LEU A 32 11.20 -3.75 2.73
N GLY A 33 11.39 -2.51 2.28
CA GLY A 33 10.69 -1.96 1.11
C GLY A 33 10.80 -2.85 -0.12
N ARG A 34 12.00 -3.33 -0.45
CA ARG A 34 12.20 -4.27 -1.58
C ARG A 34 11.44 -5.59 -1.39
N THR A 35 11.49 -6.17 -0.18
CA THR A 35 10.71 -7.39 0.10
C THR A 35 9.19 -7.18 0.09
N LEU A 36 8.73 -5.93 0.28
CA LEU A 36 7.31 -5.57 0.15
C LEU A 36 6.89 -5.38 -1.32
N ASP A 37 7.75 -4.79 -2.15
CA ASP A 37 7.47 -4.40 -3.54
C ASP A 37 7.50 -5.57 -4.54
N GLU A 38 8.26 -6.63 -4.23
CA GLU A 38 8.48 -7.78 -5.14
C GLU A 38 7.27 -8.71 -5.33
N ASN A 39 6.14 -8.48 -4.65
CA ASN A 39 4.95 -9.31 -4.81
C ASN A 39 3.73 -8.46 -5.26
N PRO A 40 3.45 -8.37 -6.57
CA PRO A 40 2.30 -7.63 -7.09
C PRO A 40 0.94 -8.26 -6.72
N GLN A 41 0.95 -9.47 -6.13
CA GLN A 41 -0.23 -10.11 -5.54
C GLN A 41 -0.25 -10.01 -4.01
N ARG A 42 0.66 -9.25 -3.41
CA ARG A 42 0.73 -9.11 -1.96
C ARG A 42 -0.46 -8.32 -1.48
N MET A 43 -1.24 -8.98 -0.64
CA MET A 43 -2.35 -8.34 0.03
C MET A 43 -1.81 -7.26 0.97
N LEU A 44 -2.30 -6.03 0.82
CA LEU A 44 -1.93 -4.88 1.65
C LEU A 44 -2.43 -5.04 3.10
N ALA A 45 -3.39 -5.93 3.32
CA ALA A 45 -3.93 -6.29 4.62
C ALA A 45 -4.31 -7.77 4.64
N ASP A 46 -4.37 -8.35 5.83
CA ASP A 46 -4.91 -9.69 6.02
C ASP A 46 -6.41 -9.70 5.63
N PRO A 47 -6.86 -10.59 4.73
CA PRO A 47 -8.23 -10.56 4.24
C PRO A 47 -9.27 -10.98 5.28
N MET A 48 -8.90 -11.80 6.27
CA MET A 48 -9.83 -12.16 7.34
C MET A 48 -10.09 -10.95 8.25
N THR A 49 -9.02 -10.22 8.59
CA THR A 49 -9.09 -8.96 9.33
C THR A 49 -9.86 -7.91 8.53
N THR A 50 -9.58 -7.78 7.23
CA THR A 50 -10.30 -6.85 6.34
C THR A 50 -11.80 -7.17 6.29
N LEU A 51 -12.18 -8.45 6.21
CA LEU A 51 -13.59 -8.85 6.27
C LEU A 51 -14.22 -8.48 7.61
N TRP A 52 -13.52 -8.69 8.72
CA TRP A 52 -14.01 -8.28 10.03
C TRP A 52 -14.21 -6.77 10.11
N ASP A 53 -13.23 -5.97 9.69
CA ASP A 53 -13.32 -4.50 9.71
C ASP A 53 -14.48 -4.00 8.83
N VAL A 54 -14.59 -4.52 7.61
CA VAL A 54 -15.66 -4.14 6.68
C VAL A 54 -17.01 -4.49 7.29
N THR A 55 -17.21 -5.72 7.80
CA THR A 55 -18.50 -6.13 8.38
C THR A 55 -18.94 -5.31 9.60
N HIS A 56 -18.02 -4.62 10.28
CA HIS A 56 -18.32 -3.76 11.43
C HIS A 56 -18.26 -2.25 11.11
N SER A 57 -18.06 -1.88 9.84
CA SER A 57 -18.09 -0.49 9.39
C SER A 57 -19.52 0.02 9.15
N THR A 58 -19.71 1.35 9.14
CA THR A 58 -21.03 1.99 8.97
C THR A 58 -21.26 2.57 7.57
N GLY A 59 -20.74 1.92 6.53
CA GLY A 59 -20.85 2.36 5.14
C GLY A 59 -22.15 1.92 4.46
N PRO A 60 -22.65 2.66 3.46
CA PRO A 60 -23.86 2.30 2.72
C PRO A 60 -23.69 1.02 1.86
N ASP A 61 -22.46 0.66 1.53
CA ASP A 61 -22.06 -0.48 0.69
C ASP A 61 -21.36 -1.61 1.48
N THR A 62 -21.31 -1.49 2.82
CA THR A 62 -20.62 -2.43 3.70
C THR A 62 -21.08 -3.88 3.49
N ALA A 63 -22.38 -4.12 3.30
CA ALA A 63 -22.92 -5.46 3.11
C ALA A 63 -22.43 -6.09 1.79
N ASP A 64 -22.49 -5.33 0.70
CA ASP A 64 -22.06 -5.79 -0.62
C ASP A 64 -20.55 -6.02 -0.66
N ALA A 65 -19.77 -5.10 -0.08
CA ALA A 65 -18.33 -5.23 0.06
C ALA A 65 -17.94 -6.49 0.87
N ALA A 66 -18.64 -6.76 1.98
CA ALA A 66 -18.40 -7.95 2.79
C ALA A 66 -18.72 -9.24 2.04
N GLU A 67 -19.78 -9.29 1.23
CA GLU A 67 -20.12 -10.46 0.42
C GLU A 67 -19.10 -10.71 -0.70
N HIS A 68 -18.62 -9.65 -1.36
CA HIS A 68 -17.54 -9.78 -2.34
C HIS A 68 -16.25 -10.31 -1.70
N LEU A 69 -15.88 -9.81 -0.52
CA LEU A 69 -14.71 -10.32 0.22
C LEU A 69 -14.88 -11.78 0.63
N LYS A 70 -16.06 -12.18 1.13
CA LYS A 70 -16.36 -13.58 1.47
C LYS A 70 -16.27 -14.49 0.24
N ALA A 71 -16.81 -14.07 -0.90
CA ALA A 71 -16.75 -14.84 -2.13
C ALA A 71 -15.30 -15.05 -2.57
N ALA A 72 -14.50 -13.99 -2.56
CA ALA A 72 -13.09 -14.05 -2.93
C ALA A 72 -12.26 -14.95 -1.99
N LEU A 73 -12.53 -14.91 -0.68
CA LEU A 73 -11.95 -15.81 0.32
C LEU A 73 -12.33 -17.28 0.06
N LYS A 74 -13.62 -17.57 -0.16
CA LYS A 74 -14.11 -18.93 -0.43
C LYS A 74 -13.51 -19.52 -1.72
N ASN A 75 -13.31 -18.67 -2.72
CA ASN A 75 -12.74 -19.07 -4.00
C ASN A 75 -11.20 -19.17 -3.97
N GLY A 76 -10.56 -18.91 -2.82
CA GLY A 76 -9.10 -18.95 -2.67
C GLY A 76 -8.37 -17.82 -3.42
N GLN A 77 -9.08 -16.78 -3.84
CA GLN A 77 -8.51 -15.65 -4.62
C GLN A 77 -7.70 -14.69 -3.75
N LEU A 78 -7.82 -14.82 -2.42
CA LEU A 78 -7.17 -13.99 -1.40
C LEU A 78 -6.33 -14.82 -0.43
N LEU A 79 -6.01 -16.07 -0.78
CA LEU A 79 -5.09 -16.91 0.00
C LEU A 79 -3.71 -16.79 -0.65
N VAL A 80 -2.72 -16.35 0.14
CA VAL A 80 -1.32 -16.18 -0.28
C VAL A 80 -0.63 -17.54 -0.35
#